data_AF-A0A5C7GME2-F1
#
_entry.id   AF-A0A5C7GME2-F1
#
_cell.length_a   1.000
_cell.length_b   1.000
_cell.length_c   1.000
_cell.angle_alpha   90.00
_cell.angle_beta   90.00
_cell.angle_gamma   90.00
#
_symmetry.space_group_name_H-M   'P 1'
#
loop_
_entity.id
_entity.type
_entity.pdbx_description
1 polymer ?
#
loop_
_entity_poly.entity_id
_entity_poly.type
_entity_poly.pdbx_seq_one_letter_code
_entity_poly.pdbx_strand_id
1 'polypeptide(L)'
;MRKLLFVLFSIGLIGFNSCDDGDIIDFNLDFDDEFQACDGINGLTLYKIKNDPSESLSIFISNFTKDELLAVEENDSLIIENKAVDFIYRTYTDESISNLFCSDIPANVNIEVDEESPDSKVDVLTVLTEDDNDGIPAELEDINGNGNLKDDDTDGDGIPNYKDADDDGDNVLTKDEEPDPNEDGDLSDALDTDNDNIPDYLDTDDDGDGVDTRDEENASQDQNPGNDITIEAAGADYLNPEVATNIPATAFRLHSYKKTYSVSVTVKDISINGAKITTLSFGILNDGNTSDTESLTPDFN
;
A
#
# COMPACT_ATOMS: atom_id res chain seq x y z
N MET A 1 -75.59 57.48 13.78
CA MET A 1 -74.31 57.40 13.05
C MET A 1 -73.50 56.26 13.64
N ARG A 2 -73.06 55.31 12.78
CA ARG A 2 -72.07 54.22 12.99
C ARG A 2 -72.37 53.22 14.14
N LYS A 3 -72.86 52.00 13.85
CA LYS A 3 -72.12 50.78 13.39
C LYS A 3 -71.09 50.31 14.45
N LEU A 4 -70.99 49.08 14.95
CA LEU A 4 -71.57 47.75 14.60
C LEU A 4 -71.20 46.75 15.74
N LEU A 5 -72.11 45.79 16.03
CA LEU A 5 -71.99 44.37 16.49
C LEU A 5 -70.95 43.92 17.58
N PHE A 6 -71.29 43.25 18.71
CA PHE A 6 -71.81 41.86 18.94
C PHE A 6 -70.92 40.77 18.27
N VAL A 7 -70.41 39.70 18.89
CA VAL A 7 -70.98 38.70 19.83
C VAL A 7 -69.85 37.94 20.55
N LEU A 8 -70.15 37.50 21.77
CA LEU A 8 -69.36 36.67 22.69
C LEU A 8 -69.48 35.16 22.37
N PHE A 9 -68.44 34.40 22.71
CA PHE A 9 -68.47 33.01 23.21
C PHE A 9 -68.61 31.82 22.23
N SER A 10 -67.58 30.97 22.17
CA SER A 10 -67.70 29.55 22.55
C SER A 10 -66.35 28.82 22.47
N ILE A 11 -65.99 28.18 23.59
CA ILE A 11 -64.84 27.30 23.82
C ILE A 11 -64.96 26.03 22.96
N GLY A 12 -63.87 25.67 22.26
CA GLY A 12 -63.71 24.39 21.58
C GLY A 12 -62.26 23.93 21.72
N LEU A 13 -62.04 22.98 22.64
CA LEU A 13 -60.82 22.19 22.78
C LEU A 13 -60.57 21.46 21.46
N ILE A 14 -59.52 21.83 20.72
CA ILE A 14 -59.00 21.03 19.61
C ILE A 14 -57.82 20.24 20.17
N GLY A 15 -58.01 18.93 20.26
CA GLY A 15 -56.96 17.99 20.63
C GLY A 15 -55.81 18.04 19.63
N PHE A 16 -54.60 18.09 20.17
CA PHE A 16 -53.36 17.86 19.44
C PHE A 16 -53.39 16.43 18.88
N ASN A 17 -53.73 16.28 17.60
CA ASN A 17 -53.27 15.12 16.85
C ASN A 17 -51.85 15.45 16.38
N SER A 18 -50.88 15.18 17.27
CA SER A 18 -49.50 14.98 16.86
C SER A 18 -49.51 13.75 15.95
N CYS A 19 -49.36 13.96 14.65
CA CYS A 19 -48.83 12.91 13.80
C CYS A 19 -47.35 12.83 14.20
N ASP A 20 -47.05 11.86 15.05
CA ASP A 20 -45.71 11.32 15.22
C ASP A 20 -45.37 10.63 13.88
N ASP A 21 -44.94 11.43 12.90
CA ASP A 21 -44.32 10.93 11.66
C ASP A 21 -42.99 10.35 12.10
N GLY A 22 -43.04 9.07 12.52
CA GLY A 22 -41.95 8.36 13.15
C GLY A 22 -40.62 8.73 12.51
N ASP A 23 -39.72 9.22 13.35
CA ASP A 23 -38.37 9.59 12.98
C ASP A 23 -37.79 8.49 12.07
N ILE A 24 -37.55 8.84 10.80
CA ILE A 24 -36.74 7.99 9.93
C ILE A 24 -35.35 8.06 10.55
N ILE A 25 -34.99 7.04 11.32
CA ILE A 25 -33.65 6.87 11.83
C ILE A 25 -32.78 6.66 10.59
N ASP A 26 -32.02 7.69 10.22
CA ASP A 26 -31.06 7.62 9.13
C ASP A 26 -29.91 6.72 9.60
N PHE A 27 -29.98 5.45 9.23
CA PHE A 27 -28.95 4.48 9.52
C PHE A 27 -27.78 4.73 8.56
N ASN A 28 -26.73 5.39 9.06
CA ASN A 28 -25.51 5.65 8.32
C ASN A 28 -24.32 4.95 8.97
N LEU A 29 -23.59 4.15 8.18
CA LEU A 29 -22.35 3.53 8.58
C LEU A 29 -21.19 4.47 8.25
N ASP A 30 -20.87 5.36 9.18
CA ASP A 30 -19.75 6.29 9.06
C ASP A 30 -18.56 5.75 9.86
N PHE A 31 -17.60 5.12 9.18
CA PHE A 31 -16.36 4.57 9.73
C PHE A 31 -15.19 4.98 8.85
N ASP A 32 -13.99 5.01 9.42
CA ASP A 32 -12.75 5.22 8.66
C ASP A 32 -12.59 4.15 7.56
N ASP A 33 -11.87 4.48 6.49
CA ASP A 33 -11.65 3.57 5.37
C ASP A 33 -10.55 2.52 5.64
N GLU A 34 -10.05 2.45 6.86
CA GLU A 34 -9.09 1.44 7.29
C GLU A 34 -9.75 0.38 8.18
N PHE A 35 -9.31 -0.86 8.09
CA PHE A 35 -9.70 -1.93 9.00
C PHE A 35 -8.48 -2.66 9.55
N GLN A 36 -8.69 -3.38 10.65
CA GLN A 36 -7.67 -4.23 11.28
C GLN A 36 -8.08 -5.70 11.17
N ALA A 37 -7.10 -6.60 11.28
CA ALA A 37 -7.33 -8.04 11.20
C ALA A 37 -6.66 -8.80 12.35
N CYS A 38 -7.38 -9.77 12.92
CA CYS A 38 -6.82 -10.74 13.87
C CYS A 38 -7.16 -12.17 13.53
N ASP A 39 -6.13 -13.01 13.63
CA ASP A 39 -6.29 -14.46 13.63
C ASP A 39 -6.99 -14.90 14.92
N GLY A 40 -8.09 -15.62 14.75
CA GLY A 40 -8.77 -16.36 15.80
C GLY A 40 -8.48 -17.86 15.69
N ILE A 41 -8.99 -18.64 16.65
CA ILE A 41 -8.75 -20.08 16.73
C ILE A 41 -9.27 -20.84 15.49
N ASN A 42 -10.35 -20.37 14.86
CA ASN A 42 -11.04 -21.06 13.76
C ASN A 42 -11.32 -20.16 12.55
N GLY A 43 -10.63 -19.04 12.43
CA GLY A 43 -10.88 -18.09 11.35
C GLY A 43 -10.29 -16.71 11.60
N LEU A 44 -10.49 -15.84 10.63
CA LEU A 44 -9.99 -14.48 10.61
C LEU A 44 -11.11 -13.51 10.97
N THR A 45 -10.83 -12.55 11.84
CA THR A 45 -11.76 -11.45 12.12
C THR A 45 -11.20 -10.16 11.55
N LEU A 46 -11.95 -9.52 10.66
CA LEU A 46 -11.68 -8.16 10.18
C LEU A 46 -12.59 -7.21 10.93
N TYR A 47 -12.10 -6.06 11.39
CA TYR A 47 -12.92 -5.16 12.18
C TYR A 47 -12.54 -3.68 12.05
N LYS A 48 -13.53 -2.84 12.40
CA LYS A 48 -13.41 -1.40 12.58
C LYS A 48 -14.08 -1.00 13.88
N ILE A 49 -13.52 0.00 14.56
CA ILE A 49 -14.11 0.60 15.77
C ILE A 49 -14.06 2.11 15.65
N LYS A 50 -15.01 2.80 16.27
CA LYS A 50 -14.98 4.25 16.48
C LYS A 50 -15.59 4.59 17.85
N ASN A 51 -15.41 5.83 18.31
CA ASN A 51 -15.78 6.27 19.67
C ASN A 51 -16.82 7.40 19.72
N ASP A 52 -17.29 7.92 18.58
CA ASP A 52 -18.29 9.01 18.55
C ASP A 52 -19.32 8.80 17.43
N PRO A 53 -20.45 8.12 17.72
CA PRO A 53 -20.69 7.29 18.92
C PRO A 53 -19.85 6.00 18.90
N SER A 54 -19.74 5.32 20.05
CA SER A 54 -19.01 4.05 20.16
C SER A 54 -19.71 2.93 19.38
N GLU A 55 -19.10 2.50 18.28
CA GLU A 55 -19.63 1.48 17.38
C GLU A 55 -18.51 0.59 16.82
N SER A 56 -18.87 -0.64 16.43
CA SER A 56 -17.95 -1.53 15.72
C SER A 56 -18.61 -2.24 14.55
N LEU A 57 -17.82 -2.50 13.52
CA LEU A 57 -18.13 -3.44 12.45
C LEU A 57 -17.13 -4.58 12.51
N SER A 58 -17.60 -5.81 12.36
CA SER A 58 -16.71 -6.95 12.23
C SER A 58 -17.22 -7.96 11.21
N ILE A 59 -16.26 -8.63 10.58
CA ILE A 59 -16.47 -9.71 9.63
C ILE A 59 -15.71 -10.91 10.16
N PHE A 60 -16.39 -12.04 10.32
CA PHE A 60 -15.76 -13.30 10.64
C PHE A 60 -15.70 -14.20 9.40
N ILE A 61 -14.47 -14.59 9.02
CA ILE A 61 -14.18 -15.48 7.91
C ILE A 61 -13.71 -16.82 8.47
N SER A 62 -14.56 -17.86 8.37
CA SER A 62 -14.26 -19.20 8.89
C SER A 62 -13.14 -19.89 8.09
N ASN A 63 -12.24 -20.60 8.80
CA ASN A 63 -11.10 -21.34 8.23
C ASN A 63 -10.27 -20.50 7.25
N PHE A 64 -9.93 -19.29 7.68
CA PHE A 64 -9.09 -18.38 6.91
C PHE A 64 -8.12 -17.69 7.87
N THR A 65 -6.91 -17.38 7.43
CA THR A 65 -5.88 -16.70 8.24
C THR A 65 -5.40 -15.40 7.60
N LYS A 66 -4.68 -14.58 8.37
CA LYS A 66 -4.01 -13.39 7.85
C LYS A 66 -2.95 -13.74 6.80
N ASP A 67 -2.17 -14.81 7.01
CA ASP A 67 -1.18 -15.25 6.02
C ASP A 67 -1.85 -15.58 4.68
N GLU A 68 -3.05 -16.18 4.71
CA GLU A 68 -3.83 -16.44 3.50
C GLU A 68 -4.40 -15.18 2.84
N LEU A 69 -4.57 -14.05 3.57
CA LEU A 69 -4.89 -12.75 2.94
C LEU A 69 -3.72 -12.21 2.12
N LEU A 70 -2.49 -12.51 2.51
CA LEU A 70 -1.27 -11.99 1.89
C LEU A 70 -0.65 -12.96 0.88
N ALA A 71 -1.24 -14.16 0.73
CA ALA A 71 -0.79 -15.20 -0.20
C ALA A 71 -1.19 -14.87 -1.65
N VAL A 72 -0.47 -13.94 -2.28
CA VAL A 72 -0.62 -13.60 -3.70
C VAL A 72 -0.08 -14.70 -4.62
N GLU A 73 -0.67 -14.84 -5.81
CA GLU A 73 -0.23 -15.79 -6.84
C GLU A 73 0.83 -15.16 -7.78
N GLU A 74 1.27 -15.87 -8.83
CA GLU A 74 2.31 -15.41 -9.79
C GLU A 74 1.98 -14.09 -10.53
N ASN A 75 0.72 -13.67 -10.50
CA ASN A 75 0.23 -12.42 -11.07
C ASN A 75 0.19 -11.26 -10.07
N ASP A 76 0.90 -11.39 -8.94
CA ASP A 76 1.06 -10.37 -7.90
C ASP A 76 -0.28 -9.91 -7.30
N SER A 77 -1.30 -10.77 -7.37
CA SER A 77 -2.64 -10.48 -6.83
C SER A 77 -3.31 -11.72 -6.26
N LEU A 78 -4.12 -11.52 -5.23
CA LEU A 78 -5.07 -12.50 -4.71
C LEU A 78 -6.49 -11.95 -4.87
N ILE A 79 -7.36 -12.73 -5.51
CA ILE A 79 -8.76 -12.40 -5.69
C ILE A 79 -9.61 -13.49 -5.04
N ILE A 80 -10.37 -13.11 -4.01
CA ILE A 80 -11.36 -13.96 -3.39
C ILE A 80 -12.72 -13.36 -3.70
N GLU A 81 -13.60 -14.12 -4.34
CA GLU A 81 -14.95 -13.64 -4.67
C GLU A 81 -16.03 -14.42 -3.92
N ASN A 82 -17.05 -13.68 -3.47
CA ASN A 82 -18.29 -14.22 -2.91
C ASN A 82 -18.07 -15.19 -1.73
N LYS A 83 -17.01 -15.00 -0.94
CA LYS A 83 -16.71 -15.84 0.23
C LYS A 83 -17.76 -15.56 1.31
N ALA A 84 -18.41 -16.61 1.81
CA ALA A 84 -19.41 -16.48 2.88
C ALA A 84 -18.75 -16.07 4.19
N VAL A 85 -19.38 -15.12 4.89
CA VAL A 85 -18.92 -14.54 6.15
C VAL A 85 -20.09 -14.24 7.07
N ASP A 86 -19.78 -14.08 8.36
CA ASP A 86 -20.70 -13.48 9.32
C ASP A 86 -20.33 -12.00 9.49
N PHE A 87 -21.26 -11.11 9.15
CA PHE A 87 -21.11 -9.67 9.36
C PHE A 87 -21.84 -9.25 10.62
N ILE A 88 -21.19 -8.48 11.49
CA ILE A 88 -21.71 -8.09 12.80
C ILE A 88 -21.54 -6.59 12.98
N TYR A 89 -22.63 -5.91 13.33
CA TYR A 89 -22.66 -4.51 13.73
C TYR A 89 -23.04 -4.38 15.20
N ARG A 90 -22.25 -3.62 15.97
CA ARG A 90 -22.50 -3.38 17.39
C ARG A 90 -22.43 -1.90 17.75
N THR A 91 -23.29 -1.48 18.66
CA THR A 91 -23.18 -0.19 19.36
C THR A 91 -22.95 -0.41 20.85
N TYR A 92 -22.37 0.57 21.51
CA TYR A 92 -21.97 0.47 22.91
C TYR A 92 -22.43 1.69 23.71
N THR A 93 -22.82 1.46 24.96
CA THR A 93 -23.15 2.56 25.89
C THR A 93 -21.91 3.24 26.48
N ASP A 94 -20.73 2.65 26.32
CA ASP A 94 -19.46 3.20 26.78
C ASP A 94 -19.04 4.42 25.95
N GLU A 95 -18.50 5.46 26.60
CA GLU A 95 -18.01 6.68 25.93
C GLU A 95 -16.81 6.41 25.00
N SER A 96 -16.10 5.29 25.20
CA SER A 96 -15.02 4.86 24.33
C SER A 96 -14.81 3.35 24.43
N ILE A 97 -14.43 2.75 23.31
CA ILE A 97 -14.13 1.34 23.12
C ILE A 97 -12.71 1.18 22.54
N SER A 98 -12.04 0.11 22.96
CA SER A 98 -10.72 -0.29 22.46
C SER A 98 -10.47 -1.75 22.80
N ASN A 99 -9.50 -2.40 22.14
CA ASN A 99 -9.08 -3.78 22.44
C ASN A 99 -10.24 -4.80 22.45
N LEU A 100 -11.15 -4.69 21.48
CA LEU A 100 -12.34 -5.54 21.41
C LEU A 100 -12.07 -6.92 20.78
N PHE A 101 -11.11 -7.02 19.85
CA PHE A 101 -10.97 -8.21 19.00
C PHE A 101 -9.61 -8.92 19.16
N CYS A 102 -8.48 -8.23 18.97
CA CYS A 102 -7.15 -8.84 18.93
C CYS A 102 -6.53 -9.20 20.30
N SER A 103 -7.31 -9.24 21.38
CA SER A 103 -6.81 -9.44 22.74
C SER A 103 -7.27 -10.78 23.30
N ASP A 104 -6.36 -11.51 23.95
CA ASP A 104 -6.68 -12.78 24.65
C ASP A 104 -7.85 -12.62 25.63
N ILE A 105 -7.94 -11.44 26.24
CA ILE A 105 -9.04 -11.02 27.10
C ILE A 105 -9.59 -9.73 26.49
N PRO A 106 -10.71 -9.81 25.74
CA PRO A 106 -11.38 -8.64 25.21
C PRO A 106 -11.76 -7.64 26.31
N ALA A 107 -11.79 -6.35 25.96
CA ALA A 107 -12.25 -5.32 26.87
C ALA A 107 -13.69 -5.60 27.33
N ASN A 108 -13.96 -5.36 28.61
CA ASN A 108 -15.31 -5.47 29.16
C ASN A 108 -16.11 -4.22 28.79
N VAL A 109 -17.01 -4.36 27.82
CA VAL A 109 -17.83 -3.28 27.26
C VAL A 109 -19.32 -3.62 27.36
N ASN A 110 -20.14 -2.58 27.38
CA ASN A 110 -21.59 -2.64 27.53
C ASN A 110 -22.26 -2.46 26.17
N ILE A 111 -22.49 -3.60 25.49
CA ILE A 111 -23.17 -3.66 24.19
C ILE A 111 -24.63 -3.20 24.33
N GLU A 112 -25.03 -2.23 23.51
CA GLU A 112 -26.41 -1.73 23.42
C GLU A 112 -27.18 -2.41 22.28
N VAL A 113 -26.55 -2.51 21.11
CA VAL A 113 -27.09 -3.18 19.91
C VAL A 113 -26.09 -4.25 19.46
N ASP A 114 -26.61 -5.43 19.10
CA ASP A 114 -25.84 -6.53 18.51
C ASP A 114 -26.64 -7.13 17.35
N GLU A 115 -26.30 -6.71 16.13
CA GLU A 115 -26.99 -7.09 14.91
C GLU A 115 -26.08 -7.95 14.03
N GLU A 116 -26.50 -9.18 13.80
CA GLU A 116 -25.81 -10.13 12.94
C GLU A 116 -26.51 -10.21 11.58
N SER A 117 -25.73 -10.18 10.51
CA SER A 117 -26.15 -10.49 9.15
C SER A 117 -25.45 -11.78 8.71
N PRO A 118 -25.95 -12.95 9.13
CA PRO A 118 -25.43 -14.22 8.66
C PRO A 118 -25.63 -14.34 7.14
N ASP A 119 -24.79 -15.14 6.49
CA ASP A 119 -24.79 -15.35 5.02
C ASP A 119 -24.38 -14.13 4.17
N SER A 120 -23.80 -13.10 4.79
CA SER A 120 -23.13 -12.02 4.05
C SER A 120 -21.95 -12.59 3.25
N LYS A 121 -21.48 -11.84 2.26
CA LYS A 121 -20.33 -12.27 1.44
C LYS A 121 -19.26 -11.21 1.43
N VAL A 122 -18.00 -11.59 1.22
CA VAL A 122 -16.91 -10.67 0.92
C VAL A 122 -16.28 -10.98 -0.43
N ASP A 123 -15.86 -9.91 -1.09
CA ASP A 123 -14.80 -9.93 -2.07
C ASP A 123 -13.55 -9.35 -1.41
N VAL A 124 -12.41 -10.01 -1.59
CA VAL A 124 -11.09 -9.56 -1.13
C VAL A 124 -10.21 -9.41 -2.36
N LEU A 125 -9.53 -8.28 -2.47
CA LEU A 125 -8.47 -8.05 -3.44
C LEU A 125 -7.21 -7.68 -2.67
N THR A 126 -6.18 -8.53 -2.77
CA THR A 126 -4.82 -8.19 -2.34
C THR A 126 -3.97 -7.95 -3.57
N VAL A 127 -3.24 -6.85 -3.60
CA VAL A 127 -2.26 -6.53 -4.65
C VAL A 127 -0.89 -6.45 -3.99
N LEU A 128 0.09 -7.16 -4.55
CA LEU A 128 1.50 -7.03 -4.22
C LEU A 128 2.14 -6.04 -5.20
N THR A 129 2.84 -5.05 -4.65
CA THR A 129 3.74 -4.16 -5.38
C THR A 129 5.14 -4.40 -4.84
N GLU A 130 6.11 -4.57 -5.74
CA GLU A 130 7.53 -4.71 -5.42
C GLU A 130 8.28 -3.55 -6.09
N ASP A 131 9.26 -2.97 -5.41
CA ASP A 131 10.00 -1.77 -5.82
C ASP A 131 11.26 -1.64 -4.93
N ASP A 132 12.46 -1.48 -5.47
CA ASP A 132 13.70 -1.20 -4.73
C ASP A 132 13.79 0.24 -4.18
N ASN A 133 12.97 1.14 -4.69
CA ASN A 133 12.93 2.56 -4.36
C ASN A 133 14.28 3.26 -4.62
N ASP A 134 14.92 2.93 -5.73
CA ASP A 134 16.12 3.58 -6.24
C ASP A 134 15.86 4.97 -6.87
N GLY A 135 14.62 5.45 -6.86
CA GLY A 135 14.27 6.77 -7.42
C GLY A 135 13.60 6.69 -8.77
N ILE A 136 13.58 5.52 -9.40
CA ILE A 136 12.74 5.22 -10.55
C ILE A 136 11.50 4.45 -10.03
N PRO A 137 10.27 4.92 -10.31
CA PRO A 137 9.10 4.12 -10.01
C PRO A 137 9.06 2.86 -10.86
N ALA A 138 8.74 1.71 -10.25
CA ALA A 138 8.60 0.41 -10.94
C ALA A 138 7.85 0.46 -12.28
N GLU A 139 6.81 1.28 -12.43
CA GLU A 139 6.09 1.41 -13.71
C GLU A 139 6.89 2.07 -14.86
N LEU A 140 7.96 2.81 -14.54
CA LEU A 140 8.83 3.47 -15.52
C LEU A 140 10.01 2.59 -15.96
N GLU A 141 10.23 1.48 -15.27
CA GLU A 141 11.31 0.52 -15.55
C GLU A 141 10.90 -0.55 -16.59
N ASP A 142 9.71 -0.42 -17.18
CA ASP A 142 9.30 -1.12 -18.41
C ASP A 142 10.03 -0.52 -19.63
N ILE A 143 11.36 -0.68 -19.67
CA ILE A 143 12.26 -0.07 -20.68
C ILE A 143 11.76 -0.37 -22.10
N ASN A 144 11.28 -1.59 -22.32
CA ASN A 144 10.81 -2.03 -23.63
C ASN A 144 9.32 -1.70 -23.93
N GLY A 145 8.56 -1.25 -22.93
CA GLY A 145 7.18 -0.77 -23.05
C GLY A 145 6.14 -1.86 -23.33
N ASN A 146 6.40 -3.10 -22.92
CA ASN A 146 5.50 -4.24 -23.15
C ASN A 146 4.52 -4.51 -22.00
N GLY A 147 4.68 -3.82 -20.87
CA GLY A 147 3.88 -3.96 -19.65
C GLY A 147 4.27 -5.14 -18.75
N ASN A 148 5.47 -5.70 -18.90
CA ASN A 148 6.00 -6.83 -18.13
C ASN A 148 7.38 -6.51 -17.56
N LEU A 149 7.39 -5.83 -16.41
CA LEU A 149 8.60 -5.49 -15.64
C LEU A 149 9.51 -6.68 -15.30
N LYS A 150 9.01 -7.92 -15.38
CA LYS A 150 9.79 -9.12 -15.07
C LYS A 150 10.76 -9.53 -16.19
N ASP A 151 10.72 -8.87 -17.35
CA ASP A 151 11.60 -9.15 -18.50
C ASP A 151 12.58 -8.02 -18.87
N ASP A 152 12.56 -6.92 -18.13
CA ASP A 152 13.55 -5.85 -18.19
C ASP A 152 14.60 -6.11 -17.08
N ASP A 153 15.83 -6.41 -17.51
CA ASP A 153 16.99 -6.84 -16.72
C ASP A 153 18.22 -6.34 -17.51
N THR A 154 18.68 -5.13 -17.19
CA THR A 154 19.66 -4.38 -17.99
C THR A 154 21.03 -5.07 -18.01
N ASP A 155 21.51 -5.53 -16.85
CA ASP A 155 22.82 -6.16 -16.71
C ASP A 155 22.80 -7.69 -16.95
N GLY A 156 21.62 -8.30 -16.95
CA GLY A 156 21.41 -9.72 -17.24
C GLY A 156 21.77 -10.65 -16.07
N ASP A 157 21.79 -10.15 -14.84
CA ASP A 157 22.15 -10.91 -13.65
C ASP A 157 21.00 -11.79 -13.11
N GLY A 158 19.78 -11.58 -13.63
CA GLY A 158 18.56 -12.30 -13.30
C GLY A 158 17.66 -11.60 -12.28
N ILE A 159 17.99 -10.38 -11.85
CA ILE A 159 17.15 -9.48 -11.09
C ILE A 159 16.53 -8.49 -12.09
N PRO A 160 15.20 -8.42 -12.20
CA PRO A 160 14.60 -7.39 -13.03
C PRO A 160 14.78 -6.01 -12.39
N ASN A 161 14.95 -4.98 -13.22
CA ASN A 161 15.29 -3.61 -12.82
C ASN A 161 14.50 -3.11 -11.60
N TYR A 162 13.17 -3.28 -11.58
CA TYR A 162 12.30 -2.84 -10.47
C TYR A 162 12.51 -3.52 -9.09
N LYS A 163 13.50 -4.40 -9.00
CA LYS A 163 13.98 -5.08 -7.80
C LYS A 163 15.49 -4.96 -7.63
N ASP A 164 16.14 -4.28 -8.56
CA ASP A 164 17.57 -4.10 -8.70
C ASP A 164 17.90 -2.67 -8.28
N ALA A 165 18.83 -2.49 -7.34
CA ALA A 165 19.20 -1.15 -6.90
C ALA A 165 20.37 -0.54 -7.70
N ASP A 166 20.87 -1.27 -8.70
CA ASP A 166 22.08 -1.09 -9.49
C ASP A 166 21.83 -1.73 -10.86
N ASP A 167 20.94 -1.11 -11.63
CA ASP A 167 20.31 -1.64 -12.85
C ASP A 167 21.29 -2.16 -13.91
N ASP A 168 22.40 -1.46 -14.12
CA ASP A 168 23.44 -1.82 -15.08
C ASP A 168 24.56 -2.68 -14.45
N GLY A 169 24.47 -2.88 -13.14
CA GLY A 169 25.28 -3.73 -12.32
C GLY A 169 26.68 -3.18 -12.09
N ASP A 170 26.96 -1.90 -12.29
CA ASP A 170 28.30 -1.34 -12.24
C ASP A 170 28.84 -1.06 -10.81
N ASN A 171 28.07 -1.43 -9.77
CA ASN A 171 28.31 -1.16 -8.35
C ASN A 171 28.17 0.31 -7.92
N VAL A 172 27.63 1.19 -8.76
CA VAL A 172 26.98 2.45 -8.38
C VAL A 172 25.50 2.13 -8.10
N LEU A 173 24.80 2.99 -7.36
CA LEU A 173 23.37 2.74 -7.11
C LEU A 173 22.64 3.59 -8.14
N THR A 174 21.62 3.05 -8.78
CA THR A 174 20.78 3.78 -9.73
C THR A 174 20.34 5.12 -9.16
N LYS A 175 19.97 5.18 -7.87
CA LYS A 175 19.60 6.42 -7.17
C LYS A 175 20.69 7.49 -7.09
N ASP A 176 21.95 7.08 -7.07
CA ASP A 176 23.13 7.92 -6.90
C ASP A 176 23.65 8.41 -8.27
N GLU A 177 23.05 7.94 -9.38
CA GLU A 177 23.36 8.27 -10.79
C GLU A 177 22.36 9.26 -11.40
N GLU A 178 21.55 9.91 -10.56
CA GLU A 178 20.59 10.94 -10.95
C GLU A 178 19.65 10.52 -12.12
N PRO A 179 18.83 9.46 -11.96
CA PRO A 179 17.97 8.93 -13.02
C PRO A 179 16.79 9.86 -13.35
N ASP A 180 16.40 10.72 -12.40
CA ASP A 180 15.46 11.84 -12.57
C ASP A 180 15.97 13.06 -11.77
N PRO A 181 16.91 13.84 -12.33
CA PRO A 181 17.53 14.96 -11.60
C PRO A 181 16.55 16.06 -11.18
N ASN A 182 15.38 16.12 -11.81
CA ASN A 182 14.40 17.18 -11.63
C ASN A 182 13.16 16.72 -10.82
N GLU A 183 13.03 15.41 -10.57
CA GLU A 183 11.97 14.73 -9.82
C GLU A 183 10.56 14.96 -10.41
N ASP A 184 10.42 15.04 -11.74
CA ASP A 184 9.11 15.20 -12.41
C ASP A 184 8.53 13.90 -13.00
N GLY A 185 9.26 12.78 -12.87
CA GLY A 185 8.87 11.48 -13.39
C GLY A 185 9.03 11.33 -14.91
N ASP A 186 9.79 12.21 -15.55
CA ASP A 186 10.22 12.09 -16.95
C ASP A 186 11.72 11.82 -17.01
N LEU A 187 12.11 10.56 -17.21
CA LEU A 187 13.52 10.12 -17.23
C LEU A 187 14.32 10.63 -18.46
N SER A 188 13.76 11.50 -19.30
CA SER A 188 14.44 11.99 -20.51
C SER A 188 15.56 13.00 -20.24
N ASP A 189 15.70 13.47 -19.01
CA ASP A 189 16.80 14.31 -18.55
C ASP A 189 17.72 13.62 -17.53
N ALA A 190 17.63 12.29 -17.42
CA ALA A 190 18.60 11.48 -16.68
C ALA A 190 20.05 11.86 -17.03
N LEU A 191 20.95 11.74 -16.06
CA LEU A 191 22.36 12.01 -16.26
C LEU A 191 22.94 11.04 -17.31
N ASP A 192 23.78 11.60 -18.18
CA ASP A 192 24.51 10.93 -19.27
C ASP A 192 25.88 11.63 -19.35
N THR A 193 26.85 11.08 -18.63
CA THR A 193 28.13 11.71 -18.32
C THR A 193 29.01 11.81 -19.56
N ASP A 194 29.08 10.76 -20.37
CA ASP A 194 29.90 10.71 -21.59
C ASP A 194 29.17 11.23 -22.87
N ASN A 195 27.86 11.44 -22.80
CA ASN A 195 26.96 11.88 -23.87
C ASN A 195 26.79 10.87 -25.02
N ASP A 196 26.79 9.57 -24.73
CA ASP A 196 26.57 8.50 -25.71
C ASP A 196 25.09 8.16 -25.96
N ASN A 197 24.17 8.79 -25.21
CA ASN A 197 22.72 8.60 -25.18
C ASN A 197 22.24 7.36 -24.40
N ILE A 198 23.08 6.76 -23.58
CA ILE A 198 22.71 5.82 -22.52
C ILE A 198 22.84 6.58 -21.20
N PRO A 199 21.78 6.66 -20.38
CA PRO A 199 21.90 7.26 -19.05
C PRO A 199 22.84 6.46 -18.15
N ASP A 200 23.53 7.12 -17.24
CA ASP A 200 24.53 6.53 -16.33
C ASP A 200 23.97 5.28 -15.63
N TYR A 201 22.76 5.34 -15.05
CA TYR A 201 22.11 4.19 -14.41
C TYR A 201 21.79 2.98 -15.32
N LEU A 202 22.06 3.07 -16.62
CA LEU A 202 21.94 2.00 -17.61
C LEU A 202 23.26 1.77 -18.38
N ASP A 203 24.36 2.42 -17.98
CA ASP A 203 25.65 2.44 -18.67
C ASP A 203 26.82 2.00 -17.78
N THR A 204 27.35 0.82 -18.09
CA THR A 204 28.47 0.24 -17.35
C THR A 204 29.81 1.00 -17.46
N ASP A 205 29.93 2.03 -18.30
CA ASP A 205 31.15 2.83 -18.58
C ASP A 205 30.83 4.33 -18.63
N ASP A 206 30.32 4.88 -17.52
CA ASP A 206 29.77 6.24 -17.38
C ASP A 206 30.57 7.40 -18.00
N ASP A 207 31.90 7.32 -17.99
CA ASP A 207 32.75 8.37 -18.55
C ASP A 207 33.29 8.08 -19.96
N GLY A 208 33.00 6.88 -20.48
CA GLY A 208 33.32 6.44 -21.83
C GLY A 208 34.80 6.26 -22.08
N ASP A 209 35.61 5.99 -21.05
CA ASP A 209 37.05 5.78 -21.19
C ASP A 209 37.45 4.34 -21.55
N GLY A 210 36.49 3.42 -21.51
CA GLY A 210 36.63 2.03 -21.92
C GLY A 210 37.01 1.09 -20.78
N VAL A 211 36.80 1.49 -19.53
CA VAL A 211 36.93 0.67 -18.33
C VAL A 211 35.58 0.68 -17.61
N ASP A 212 34.97 -0.49 -17.44
CA ASP A 212 33.70 -0.59 -16.71
C ASP A 212 33.80 0.12 -15.35
N THR A 213 32.80 0.93 -14.97
CA THR A 213 32.75 1.72 -13.72
C THR A 213 33.09 0.86 -12.50
N ARG A 214 32.57 -0.38 -12.44
CA ARG A 214 32.84 -1.32 -11.34
C ARG A 214 34.33 -1.63 -11.16
N ASP A 215 35.10 -1.57 -12.25
CA ASP A 215 36.50 -1.95 -12.30
C ASP A 215 37.39 -0.77 -11.88
N GLU A 216 36.84 0.41 -11.59
CA GLU A 216 37.61 1.62 -11.23
C GLU A 216 37.89 1.80 -9.73
N GLU A 217 37.68 0.73 -8.95
CA GLU A 217 37.94 0.68 -7.50
C GLU A 217 39.45 0.54 -7.17
N ASN A 218 40.19 1.65 -7.20
CA ASN A 218 41.64 1.67 -7.03
C ASN A 218 42.16 1.84 -5.58
N ALA A 219 41.33 2.34 -4.66
CA ALA A 219 41.66 2.53 -3.25
C ALA A 219 41.27 1.30 -2.43
N SER A 220 40.08 0.76 -2.67
CA SER A 220 39.58 -0.50 -2.09
C SER A 220 38.47 -1.11 -2.94
N GLN A 221 38.49 -2.44 -3.11
CA GLN A 221 37.39 -3.16 -3.76
C GLN A 221 36.26 -3.42 -2.76
N ASP A 222 35.40 -2.42 -2.53
CA ASP A 222 34.31 -2.47 -1.54
C ASP A 222 32.90 -2.36 -2.15
N GLN A 223 32.76 -2.57 -3.47
CA GLN A 223 31.52 -2.44 -4.24
C GLN A 223 30.93 -1.03 -4.14
N ASN A 224 31.80 -0.02 -4.21
CA ASN A 224 31.43 1.38 -4.14
C ASN A 224 32.40 2.29 -4.90
N PRO A 225 32.38 2.28 -6.25
CA PRO A 225 33.18 3.17 -7.10
C PRO A 225 33.00 4.66 -6.75
N GLY A 226 31.82 5.04 -6.25
CA GLY A 226 31.47 6.35 -5.69
C GLY A 226 32.46 6.97 -4.70
N ASN A 227 33.34 6.16 -4.08
CA ASN A 227 34.29 6.64 -3.07
C ASN A 227 35.75 6.69 -3.53
N ASP A 228 36.05 6.20 -4.73
CA ASP A 228 37.39 6.20 -5.32
C ASP A 228 37.65 7.52 -6.03
N ILE A 229 38.59 8.30 -5.51
CA ILE A 229 38.91 9.66 -5.99
C ILE A 229 40.41 9.83 -6.09
N THR A 230 40.92 9.89 -7.32
CA THR A 230 42.32 10.20 -7.65
C THR A 230 42.54 11.70 -7.76
N ILE A 231 41.57 12.44 -8.30
CA ILE A 231 41.63 13.89 -8.49
C ILE A 231 40.41 14.54 -7.81
N GLU A 232 40.60 15.08 -6.61
CA GLU A 232 39.57 15.76 -5.79
C GLU A 232 38.73 16.81 -6.53
N ALA A 233 39.27 17.43 -7.58
CA ALA A 233 38.56 18.44 -8.37
C ALA A 233 37.70 17.86 -9.50
N ALA A 234 37.91 16.59 -9.86
CA ALA A 234 37.17 15.86 -10.89
C ALA A 234 35.98 15.11 -10.29
N GLY A 235 36.10 14.59 -9.06
CA GLY A 235 35.05 13.80 -8.43
C GLY A 235 35.47 12.33 -8.34
N ALA A 236 34.50 11.43 -8.35
CA ALA A 236 34.74 9.99 -8.43
C ALA A 236 35.48 9.64 -9.72
N ASP A 237 36.27 8.56 -9.66
CA ASP A 237 37.15 8.18 -10.76
C ASP A 237 36.35 7.73 -12.00
N TYR A 238 35.22 7.03 -11.81
CA TYR A 238 34.33 6.57 -12.89
C TYR A 238 33.54 7.66 -13.63
N LEU A 239 33.63 8.91 -13.18
CA LEU A 239 33.02 10.07 -13.85
C LEU A 239 34.09 10.97 -14.51
N ASN A 240 35.29 10.44 -14.73
CA ASN A 240 36.46 11.22 -15.11
C ASN A 240 37.34 10.47 -16.13
N PRO A 241 37.16 10.75 -17.44
CA PRO A 241 37.71 9.94 -18.53
C PRO A 241 39.23 10.07 -18.72
N GLU A 242 39.89 10.80 -17.83
CA GLU A 242 41.34 10.87 -17.74
C GLU A 242 41.91 9.82 -16.77
N VAL A 243 41.07 8.98 -16.12
CA VAL A 243 41.48 8.12 -15.00
C VAL A 243 41.43 6.60 -15.21
N ALA A 244 40.68 5.95 -16.09
CA ALA A 244 40.85 4.58 -16.65
C ALA A 244 41.57 3.50 -15.81
N THR A 245 41.31 3.39 -14.51
CA THR A 245 42.09 2.49 -13.64
C THR A 245 41.43 1.12 -13.57
N ASN A 246 41.87 0.18 -14.42
CA ASN A 246 41.27 -1.16 -14.44
C ASN A 246 41.77 -2.08 -13.29
N ILE A 247 40.91 -2.27 -12.29
CA ILE A 247 41.02 -3.21 -11.17
C ILE A 247 39.78 -4.11 -11.17
N PRO A 248 39.85 -5.32 -11.77
CA PRO A 248 38.68 -6.17 -11.97
C PRO A 248 37.90 -6.42 -10.68
N ALA A 249 36.61 -6.08 -10.67
CA ALA A 249 35.72 -6.33 -9.55
C ALA A 249 35.66 -7.82 -9.21
N THR A 250 35.22 -8.11 -7.99
CA THR A 250 35.17 -9.48 -7.47
C THR A 250 33.79 -9.89 -6.95
N ALA A 251 32.83 -8.96 -6.96
CA ALA A 251 31.46 -9.15 -6.53
C ALA A 251 30.58 -8.01 -7.08
N PHE A 252 29.29 -8.33 -7.28
CA PHE A 252 28.21 -7.35 -7.32
C PHE A 252 27.86 -6.92 -5.90
N ARG A 253 27.18 -5.78 -5.77
CA ARG A 253 26.71 -5.27 -4.49
C ARG A 253 25.49 -6.04 -3.97
N LEU A 254 24.99 -5.61 -2.81
CA LEU A 254 23.77 -6.16 -2.23
C LEU A 254 22.58 -5.32 -2.69
N HIS A 255 21.63 -5.96 -3.36
CA HIS A 255 20.40 -5.37 -3.86
C HIS A 255 19.31 -5.61 -2.81
N SER A 256 18.38 -4.68 -2.66
CA SER A 256 17.29 -4.80 -1.69
C SER A 256 16.05 -4.13 -2.21
N TYR A 257 14.93 -4.83 -2.14
CA TYR A 257 13.67 -4.33 -2.61
C TYR A 257 12.53 -4.54 -1.62
N LYS A 258 11.51 -3.68 -1.73
CA LYS A 258 10.39 -3.63 -0.80
C LYS A 258 9.17 -4.29 -1.40
N LYS A 259 8.56 -5.20 -0.65
CA LYS A 259 7.24 -5.78 -0.95
C LYS A 259 6.18 -5.02 -0.18
N THR A 260 5.13 -4.57 -0.85
CA THR A 260 3.98 -3.88 -0.23
C THR A 260 2.68 -4.57 -0.66
N TYR A 261 1.88 -4.97 0.33
CA TYR A 261 0.60 -5.64 0.13
C TYR A 261 -0.55 -4.68 0.42
N SER A 262 -1.38 -4.39 -0.57
CA SER A 262 -2.61 -3.61 -0.40
C SER A 262 -3.81 -4.56 -0.39
N VAL A 263 -4.41 -4.77 0.79
CA VAL A 263 -5.59 -5.63 0.96
C VAL A 263 -6.85 -4.78 1.06
N SER A 264 -7.75 -4.90 0.09
CA SER A 264 -9.04 -4.23 0.08
C SER A 264 -10.19 -5.24 0.22
N VAL A 265 -11.24 -4.87 0.95
CA VAL A 265 -12.38 -5.75 1.22
C VAL A 265 -13.69 -5.06 0.88
N THR A 266 -14.56 -5.73 0.14
CA THR A 266 -15.92 -5.31 -0.14
C THR A 266 -16.91 -6.34 0.40
N VAL A 267 -17.85 -5.91 1.24
CA VAL A 267 -18.90 -6.77 1.77
C VAL A 267 -20.17 -6.64 0.94
N LYS A 268 -20.90 -7.74 0.78
CA LYS A 268 -22.13 -7.85 0.00
C LYS A 268 -23.24 -8.50 0.82
N ASP A 269 -24.47 -8.19 0.42
CA ASP A 269 -25.70 -8.81 0.93
C ASP A 269 -25.91 -8.63 2.45
N ILE A 270 -25.60 -7.44 3.00
CA ILE A 270 -25.77 -7.14 4.43
C ILE A 270 -27.25 -6.82 4.74
N SER A 271 -27.75 -7.39 5.84
CA SER A 271 -29.09 -7.14 6.38
C SER A 271 -29.03 -6.85 7.88
N ILE A 272 -29.00 -5.58 8.26
CA ILE A 272 -28.92 -5.11 9.66
C ILE A 272 -29.93 -3.99 9.89
N ASN A 273 -30.50 -3.90 11.10
CA ASN A 273 -31.43 -2.83 11.49
C ASN A 273 -32.60 -2.63 10.49
N GLY A 274 -33.07 -3.72 9.87
CA GLY A 274 -34.11 -3.70 8.83
C GLY A 274 -33.70 -3.10 7.48
N ALA A 275 -32.48 -2.58 7.34
CA ALA A 275 -31.90 -2.11 6.09
C ALA A 275 -31.24 -3.27 5.33
N LYS A 276 -31.26 -3.18 3.99
CA LYS A 276 -30.54 -4.09 3.10
C LYS A 276 -29.49 -3.31 2.33
N ILE A 277 -28.23 -3.65 2.53
CA ILE A 277 -27.09 -3.01 1.87
C ILE A 277 -26.52 -4.02 0.88
N THR A 278 -26.59 -3.71 -0.41
CA THR A 278 -26.11 -4.60 -1.47
C THR A 278 -24.59 -4.74 -1.45
N THR A 279 -23.89 -3.62 -1.24
CA THR A 279 -22.43 -3.52 -1.25
C THR A 279 -21.97 -2.47 -0.26
N LEU A 280 -20.91 -2.76 0.50
CA LEU A 280 -20.23 -1.84 1.41
C LEU A 280 -18.73 -1.99 1.21
N SER A 281 -18.02 -0.89 0.92
CA SER A 281 -16.56 -0.89 1.03
C SER A 281 -16.19 -1.05 2.50
N PHE A 282 -15.49 -2.14 2.82
CA PHE A 282 -14.89 -2.32 4.14
C PHE A 282 -13.51 -1.68 4.22
N GLY A 283 -12.99 -1.08 3.15
CA GLY A 283 -11.76 -0.32 3.17
C GLY A 283 -10.50 -1.15 2.98
N ILE A 284 -9.37 -0.65 3.51
CA ILE A 284 -8.02 -1.19 3.32
C ILE A 284 -7.45 -1.69 4.65
N LEU A 285 -6.73 -2.81 4.62
CA LEU A 285 -6.09 -3.37 5.81
C LEU A 285 -4.96 -2.45 6.28
N ASN A 286 -5.05 -2.00 7.53
CA ASN A 286 -3.96 -1.36 8.25
C ASN A 286 -3.32 -2.38 9.19
N ASP A 287 -2.19 -2.95 8.75
CA ASP A 287 -1.44 -3.94 9.51
C ASP A 287 0.07 -3.77 9.32
N GLY A 288 0.86 -4.02 10.36
CA GLY A 288 2.32 -3.89 10.28
C GLY A 288 3.00 -4.94 9.38
N ASN A 289 2.30 -6.00 9.03
CA ASN A 289 2.82 -7.09 8.20
C ASN A 289 2.47 -6.95 6.71
N THR A 290 1.94 -5.79 6.27
CA THR A 290 1.67 -5.52 4.85
C THR A 290 2.89 -4.98 4.09
N SER A 291 4.06 -4.97 4.72
CA SER A 291 5.31 -4.62 4.06
C SER A 291 6.45 -5.51 4.52
N ASP A 292 7.33 -5.90 3.61
CA ASP A 292 8.58 -6.61 3.89
C ASP A 292 9.71 -6.08 3.01
N THR A 293 10.96 -6.37 3.38
CA THR A 293 12.14 -6.06 2.57
C THR A 293 12.91 -7.35 2.32
N GLU A 294 13.17 -7.63 1.06
CA GLU A 294 14.03 -8.74 0.65
C GLU A 294 15.37 -8.20 0.14
N SER A 295 16.42 -8.97 0.35
CA SER A 295 17.76 -8.63 -0.12
C SER A 295 18.37 -9.83 -0.83
N LEU A 296 19.14 -9.54 -1.87
CA LEU A 296 19.69 -10.53 -2.78
C LEU A 296 21.01 -10.01 -3.37
N THR A 297 21.90 -10.94 -3.68
CA THR A 297 23.19 -10.66 -4.32
C THR A 297 23.34 -11.66 -5.45
N PRO A 298 23.55 -11.19 -6.69
CA PRO A 298 23.79 -12.05 -7.86
C PRO A 298 25.04 -12.90 -7.72
N ASP A 299 25.09 -13.99 -8.48
CA ASP A 299 26.31 -14.80 -8.60
C ASP A 299 27.32 -14.09 -9.52
N PHE A 300 28.43 -13.62 -8.95
CA PHE A 300 29.57 -13.08 -9.71
C PHE A 300 30.37 -14.21 -10.39
N ASN A 301 30.11 -14.46 -11.69
CA ASN A 301 30.64 -15.62 -12.44
C ASN A 301 31.72 -15.31 -13.47
#